data_AF-A0A6G3XNQ5-F1
#
_entry.id   AF-A0A6G3XNQ5-F1
#
_cell.length_a   1.000
_cell.length_b   1.000
_cell.length_c   1.000
_cell.angle_alpha   90.00
_cell.angle_beta   90.00
_cell.angle_gamma   90.00
#
_symmetry.space_group_name_H-M   'P 1'
#
loop_
_entity.id
_entity.type
_entity.pdbx_description
1 polymer ?
#
loop_
_entity_poly.entity_id
_entity_poly.type
_entity_poly.pdbx_seq_one_letter_code
_entity_poly.pdbx_strand_id
1 'polypeptide(L)'
;MTAIQESFGASNQPTYDMSKFVATVCANPGFLMHQHGRGWRIQVTGNARAIIVPERATGEQYLNLIQKIYRAGWSPLSHPWRGEPSLAFEDITPTEACDLLLRIPWYQRKIDDRKVEEWSGAMVRGEWRTTHQGLAFDQNGMLYDGQHRLAAQLLVGITLRFSVARGIQGDTFATVDRGKMRSSAYTFSAEGEKDTFNLSAALRLLWMWENNPVTSWKNRQPVSDDQLRDVLKRHP
;
A
#
# COMPACT_ATOMS: atom_id res chain seq x y z
N MET A 1 -12.84 -22.44 5.65
CA MET A 1 -11.36 -22.30 5.64
C MET A 1 -10.93 -22.36 4.19
N THR A 2 -10.75 -21.20 3.58
CA THR A 2 -10.51 -21.06 2.13
C THR A 2 -9.03 -21.28 1.84
N ALA A 3 -8.72 -21.86 0.67
CA ALA A 3 -7.40 -22.31 0.19
C ALA A 3 -6.25 -21.27 0.14
N ILE A 4 -6.40 -20.11 0.79
CA ILE A 4 -5.43 -19.01 0.82
C ILE A 4 -4.46 -19.14 2.01
N GLN A 5 -4.80 -19.91 3.04
CA GLN A 5 -4.00 -20.00 4.27
C GLN A 5 -2.75 -20.91 4.19
N GLU A 6 -2.59 -21.75 3.16
CA GLU A 6 -1.51 -22.75 3.13
C GLU A 6 -0.20 -22.31 2.46
N SER A 7 -0.10 -21.11 1.86
CA SER A 7 1.06 -20.78 0.98
C SER A 7 1.99 -19.64 1.42
N PHE A 8 1.81 -19.03 2.60
CA PHE A 8 2.64 -17.88 3.02
C PHE A 8 3.77 -18.26 4.00
N GLY A 9 4.64 -19.16 3.57
CA GLY A 9 6.02 -19.22 4.08
C GLY A 9 6.87 -18.12 3.45
N ALA A 10 7.91 -17.64 4.14
CA ALA A 10 8.80 -16.54 3.70
C ALA A 10 9.46 -16.73 2.30
N SER A 11 9.31 -17.89 1.67
CA SER A 11 9.91 -18.25 0.37
C SER A 11 9.01 -18.04 -0.86
N ASN A 12 7.77 -17.55 -0.71
CA ASN A 12 6.83 -17.41 -1.84
C ASN A 12 6.24 -15.99 -2.01
N GLN A 13 7.04 -14.95 -1.76
CA GLN A 13 6.61 -13.58 -2.02
C GLN A 13 6.38 -13.35 -3.53
N PRO A 14 5.31 -12.62 -3.92
CA PRO A 14 5.05 -12.32 -5.32
C PRO A 14 6.20 -11.48 -5.91
N THR A 15 6.54 -11.76 -7.17
CA THR A 15 7.55 -11.00 -7.90
C THR A 15 6.98 -10.42 -9.19
N TYR A 16 7.39 -9.19 -9.47
CA TYR A 16 6.89 -8.36 -10.57
C TYR A 16 7.99 -8.14 -11.59
N ASP A 17 7.61 -8.25 -12.86
CA ASP A 17 8.49 -7.91 -13.98
C ASP A 17 8.78 -6.41 -13.98
N MET A 18 10.07 -6.04 -14.09
CA MET A 18 10.51 -4.66 -13.98
C MET A 18 10.68 -3.94 -15.32
N SER A 19 10.42 -4.60 -16.46
CA SER A 19 10.58 -3.99 -17.78
C SER A 19 9.71 -2.74 -17.94
N LYS A 20 8.44 -2.82 -17.51
CA LYS A 20 7.51 -1.68 -17.56
C LYS A 20 7.92 -0.56 -16.61
N PHE A 21 8.36 -0.89 -15.40
CA PHE A 21 8.91 0.09 -14.46
C PHE A 21 10.07 0.87 -15.09
N VAL A 22 11.05 0.17 -15.68
CA VAL A 22 12.21 0.81 -16.31
C VAL A 22 11.79 1.66 -17.49
N ALA A 23 10.88 1.18 -18.34
CA ALA A 23 10.34 1.94 -19.46
C ALA A 23 9.64 3.22 -18.99
N THR A 24 8.78 3.15 -17.97
CA THR A 24 8.11 4.31 -17.39
C THR A 24 9.10 5.30 -16.77
N VAL A 25 10.12 4.80 -16.06
CA VAL A 25 11.11 5.67 -15.42
C VAL A 25 11.94 6.41 -16.47
N CYS A 26 12.40 5.72 -17.51
CA CYS A 26 13.23 6.27 -18.57
C CYS A 26 12.47 7.03 -19.66
N ALA A 27 11.13 7.06 -19.59
CA ALA A 27 10.35 8.01 -20.38
C ALA A 27 10.59 9.47 -19.93
N ASN A 28 11.09 9.68 -18.71
CA ASN A 28 11.50 10.99 -18.24
C ASN A 28 12.85 11.43 -18.82
N PRO A 29 12.97 12.68 -19.30
CA PRO A 29 14.25 13.25 -19.69
C PRO A 29 15.30 13.13 -18.58
N GLY A 30 16.51 12.70 -18.94
CA GLY A 30 17.62 12.56 -18.01
C GLY A 30 17.72 11.20 -17.29
N PHE A 31 16.79 10.26 -17.54
CA PHE A 31 16.87 8.88 -17.03
C PHE A 31 17.16 7.92 -18.20
N LEU A 32 18.40 7.41 -18.27
CA LEU A 32 18.87 6.55 -19.35
C LEU A 32 18.97 5.10 -18.88
N MET A 33 18.45 4.14 -19.66
CA MET A 33 18.60 2.72 -19.35
C MET A 33 19.74 2.08 -20.11
N HIS A 34 20.44 1.16 -19.46
CA HIS A 34 21.40 0.24 -20.05
C HIS A 34 21.10 -1.18 -19.58
N GLN A 35 21.27 -2.18 -20.44
CA GLN A 35 21.19 -3.58 -20.04
C GLN A 35 22.32 -3.92 -19.06
N HIS A 36 22.02 -4.66 -17.99
CA HIS A 36 22.97 -5.02 -16.96
C HIS A 36 22.65 -6.41 -16.37
N GLY A 37 23.36 -7.42 -16.87
CA GLY A 37 23.05 -8.83 -16.56
C GLY A 37 21.66 -9.20 -17.10
N ARG A 38 20.79 -9.73 -16.23
CA ARG A 38 19.38 -9.98 -16.55
C ARG A 38 18.45 -8.78 -16.29
N GLY A 39 18.97 -7.73 -15.67
CA GLY A 39 18.20 -6.55 -15.31
C GLY A 39 18.70 -5.30 -16.03
N TRP A 40 18.45 -4.15 -15.43
CA TRP A 40 18.77 -2.86 -16.00
C TRP A 40 19.61 -2.02 -15.05
N ARG A 41 20.37 -1.11 -15.65
CA ARG A 41 21.06 -0.02 -14.97
C ARG A 41 20.45 1.28 -15.47
N ILE A 42 19.81 2.02 -14.56
CA ILE A 42 19.29 3.36 -14.84
C ILE A 42 20.35 4.39 -14.44
N GLN A 43 20.87 5.11 -15.42
CA GLN A 43 21.83 6.21 -15.26
C GLN A 43 21.06 7.53 -15.30
N VAL A 44 21.25 8.37 -14.27
CA VAL A 44 20.64 9.70 -14.22
C VAL A 44 21.67 10.73 -14.66
N THR A 45 21.30 11.60 -15.61
CA THR A 45 22.19 12.66 -16.12
C THR A 45 22.61 13.57 -14.96
N GLY A 46 23.92 13.80 -14.82
CA GLY A 46 24.47 14.61 -13.73
C GLY A 46 24.57 13.88 -12.38
N ASN A 47 24.16 12.62 -12.27
CA ASN A 47 24.36 11.80 -11.07
C ASN A 47 25.40 10.70 -11.35
N ALA A 48 26.42 10.60 -10.50
CA ALA A 48 27.46 9.59 -10.64
C ALA A 48 26.96 8.17 -10.32
N ARG A 49 25.93 8.02 -9.47
CA ARG A 49 25.43 6.72 -9.03
C ARG A 49 24.27 6.27 -9.91
N ALA A 50 24.41 5.08 -10.49
CA ALA A 50 23.34 4.42 -11.20
C ALA A 50 22.42 3.64 -10.24
N ILE A 51 21.17 3.48 -10.64
CA ILE A 51 20.18 2.66 -9.95
C ILE A 51 20.14 1.29 -10.65
N ILE A 52 20.44 0.23 -9.92
CA ILE A 52 20.35 -1.14 -10.43
C ILE A 52 18.93 -1.66 -10.21
N VAL A 53 18.31 -2.16 -11.27
CA VAL A 53 16.96 -2.71 -11.28
C VAL A 53 17.05 -4.18 -11.72
N PRO A 54 16.62 -5.15 -10.90
CA PRO A 54 16.62 -6.56 -11.28
C PRO A 54 15.55 -6.84 -12.35
N GLU A 55 15.65 -7.99 -13.04
CA GLU A 55 14.63 -8.49 -13.98
C GLU A 55 13.23 -8.55 -13.34
N ARG A 56 13.21 -9.09 -12.12
CA ARG A 56 12.02 -9.22 -11.28
C ARG A 56 12.29 -8.68 -9.88
N ALA A 57 11.29 -8.06 -9.26
CA ALA A 57 11.38 -7.52 -7.91
C ALA A 57 10.21 -8.00 -7.04
N THR A 58 10.45 -8.22 -5.75
CA THR A 58 9.34 -8.34 -4.77
C THR A 58 8.63 -7.00 -4.60
N GLY A 59 7.45 -6.99 -3.99
CA GLY A 59 6.73 -5.75 -3.68
C GLY A 59 7.57 -4.76 -2.85
N GLU A 60 8.31 -5.25 -1.86
CA GLU A 60 9.22 -4.42 -1.06
C GLU A 60 10.37 -3.83 -1.89
N GLN A 61 10.97 -4.65 -2.77
CA GLN A 61 12.03 -4.17 -3.68
C GLN A 61 11.49 -3.11 -4.65
N TYR A 62 10.27 -3.29 -5.16
CA TYR A 62 9.58 -2.33 -6.02
C TYR A 62 9.37 -0.98 -5.33
N LEU A 63 8.81 -0.98 -4.11
CA LEU A 63 8.60 0.24 -3.32
C LEU A 63 9.92 0.95 -2.98
N ASN A 64 10.96 0.19 -2.65
CA ASN A 64 12.30 0.73 -2.42
C ASN A 64 12.91 1.37 -3.67
N LEU A 65 12.68 0.79 -4.84
CA LEU A 65 13.13 1.35 -6.12
C LEU A 65 12.39 2.65 -6.46
N ILE A 66 11.08 2.74 -6.19
CA ILE A 66 10.31 3.99 -6.29
C ILE A 66 10.96 5.08 -5.43
N GLN A 67 11.30 4.79 -4.17
CA GLN A 67 11.96 5.77 -3.31
C GLN A 67 13.33 6.20 -3.84
N LYS A 68 14.10 5.27 -4.42
CA LYS A 68 15.43 5.57 -4.99
C LYS A 68 15.33 6.51 -6.19
N ILE A 69 14.38 6.28 -7.11
CA ILE A 69 14.19 7.16 -8.27
C ILE A 69 13.70 8.55 -7.84
N TYR A 70 12.81 8.65 -6.86
CA TYR A 70 12.38 9.95 -6.32
C TYR A 70 13.53 10.73 -5.70
N ARG A 71 14.41 10.07 -4.92
CA ARG A 71 15.63 10.70 -4.38
C ARG A 71 16.61 11.13 -5.47
N ALA A 72 16.54 10.51 -6.64
CA ALA A 72 17.33 10.88 -7.81
C ALA A 72 16.68 11.99 -8.67
N GLY A 73 15.58 12.60 -8.20
CA GLY A 73 14.92 13.71 -8.88
C GLY A 73 13.87 13.28 -9.92
N TRP A 74 13.47 12.01 -9.93
CA TRP A 74 12.39 11.54 -10.80
C TRP A 74 11.04 12.10 -10.35
N SER A 75 10.14 12.38 -11.29
CA SER A 75 8.75 12.76 -11.01
C SER A 75 7.81 12.10 -12.02
N PRO A 76 6.58 11.74 -11.63
CA PRO A 76 5.62 11.17 -12.58
C PRO A 76 5.31 12.12 -13.72
N LEU A 77 5.24 11.58 -14.94
CA LEU A 77 4.70 12.31 -16.09
C LEU A 77 3.19 12.47 -15.96
N SER A 78 2.68 13.65 -16.31
CA SER A 78 1.24 13.92 -16.34
C SER A 78 0.55 13.11 -17.43
N HIS A 79 -0.58 12.50 -17.07
CA HIS A 79 -1.46 11.76 -17.97
C HIS A 79 -2.88 12.32 -17.84
N PRO A 80 -3.19 13.45 -18.51
CA PRO A 80 -4.45 14.16 -18.30
C PRO A 80 -5.68 13.29 -18.56
N TRP A 81 -6.60 13.31 -17.61
CA TRP A 81 -7.91 12.69 -17.74
C TRP A 81 -8.75 13.51 -18.72
N ARG A 82 -9.29 12.85 -19.75
CA ARG A 82 -10.07 13.51 -20.82
C ARG A 82 -11.58 13.28 -20.74
N GLY A 83 -12.03 12.43 -19.82
CA GLY A 83 -13.45 12.15 -19.61
C GLY A 83 -14.06 13.04 -18.54
N GLU A 84 -15.36 12.88 -18.32
CA GLU A 84 -16.03 13.43 -17.15
C GLU A 84 -15.47 12.80 -15.86
N PRO A 85 -15.51 13.52 -14.71
CA PRO A 85 -15.21 12.93 -13.42
C PRO A 85 -16.06 11.67 -13.18
N SER A 86 -15.43 10.62 -12.69
CA SER A 86 -16.08 9.31 -12.54
C SER A 86 -15.73 8.64 -11.21
N LEU A 87 -16.65 7.80 -10.74
CA LEU A 87 -16.49 6.95 -9.55
C LEU A 87 -17.05 5.57 -9.87
N ALA A 88 -16.22 4.53 -9.80
CA ALA A 88 -16.63 3.15 -10.10
C ALA A 88 -15.91 2.15 -9.19
N PHE A 89 -16.49 0.97 -9.00
CA PHE A 89 -15.79 -0.15 -8.35
C PHE A 89 -15.07 -0.99 -9.39
N GLU A 90 -13.77 -1.16 -9.22
CA GLU A 90 -12.89 -1.84 -10.18
C GLU A 90 -11.98 -2.84 -9.48
N ASP A 91 -11.74 -3.96 -10.16
CA ASP A 91 -10.79 -4.97 -9.72
C ASP A 91 -9.40 -4.54 -10.23
N ILE A 92 -8.52 -4.19 -9.30
CA ILE A 92 -7.16 -3.76 -9.60
C ILE A 92 -6.24 -4.96 -9.39
N THR A 93 -5.47 -5.29 -10.41
CA THR A 93 -4.48 -6.37 -10.38
C THR A 93 -3.16 -5.89 -9.74
N PRO A 94 -2.31 -6.81 -9.26
CA PRO A 94 -0.99 -6.44 -8.76
C PRO A 94 -0.10 -5.69 -9.78
N THR A 95 -0.19 -6.06 -11.06
CA THR A 95 0.56 -5.38 -12.14
C THR A 95 0.04 -3.97 -12.38
N GLU A 96 -1.28 -3.74 -12.31
CA GLU A 96 -1.82 -2.38 -12.36
C GLU A 96 -1.39 -1.58 -11.13
N ALA A 97 -1.37 -2.19 -9.93
CA ALA A 97 -0.89 -1.52 -8.72
C ALA A 97 0.57 -1.01 -8.87
N CYS A 98 1.46 -1.78 -9.52
CA CYS A 98 2.80 -1.32 -9.88
C CYS A 98 2.78 0.00 -10.66
N ASP A 99 1.95 0.09 -11.70
CA ASP A 99 1.85 1.27 -12.55
C ASP A 99 1.23 2.46 -11.82
N LEU A 100 0.20 2.21 -11.03
CA LEU A 100 -0.51 3.25 -10.29
C LEU A 100 0.36 3.86 -9.20
N LEU A 101 1.23 3.07 -8.55
CA LEU A 101 2.20 3.55 -7.57
C LEU A 101 3.27 4.47 -8.17
N LEU A 102 3.53 4.39 -9.48
CA LEU A 102 4.42 5.33 -10.17
C LEU A 102 3.76 6.69 -10.42
N ARG A 103 2.46 6.86 -10.16
CA ARG A 103 1.72 8.12 -10.40
C ARG A 103 1.59 8.99 -9.14
N ILE A 104 2.33 8.67 -8.08
CA ILE A 104 2.28 9.44 -6.83
C ILE A 104 3.07 10.74 -7.00
N PRO A 105 2.47 11.92 -6.74
CA PRO A 105 3.20 13.18 -6.80
C PRO A 105 4.20 13.30 -5.65
N TRP A 106 5.32 13.98 -5.90
CA TRP A 106 6.46 14.07 -4.97
C TRP A 106 6.12 14.71 -3.60
N TYR A 107 5.10 15.56 -3.55
CA TYR A 107 4.65 16.25 -2.33
C TYR A 107 3.69 15.41 -1.47
N GLN A 108 3.27 14.24 -1.95
CA GLN A 108 2.36 13.37 -1.22
C GLN A 108 3.05 12.80 0.04
N ARG A 109 2.24 12.44 1.04
CA ARG A 109 2.72 11.82 2.27
C ARG A 109 3.60 10.60 1.93
N LYS A 110 4.70 10.43 2.65
CA LYS A 110 5.52 9.21 2.54
C LYS A 110 4.67 7.99 2.92
N ILE A 111 4.96 6.85 2.30
CA ILE A 111 4.38 5.56 2.69
C ILE A 111 4.80 5.25 4.13
N ASP A 112 3.82 4.93 4.96
CA ASP A 112 4.00 4.41 6.32
C ASP A 112 4.06 2.88 6.25
N ASP A 113 5.27 2.32 6.34
CA ASP A 113 5.52 0.88 6.25
C ASP A 113 4.67 0.09 7.26
N ARG A 114 4.40 0.65 8.43
CA ARG A 114 3.56 0.00 9.45
C ARG A 114 2.12 -0.14 8.97
N LYS A 115 1.55 0.88 8.30
CA LYS A 115 0.19 0.77 7.71
C LYS A 115 0.15 -0.27 6.60
N VAL A 116 1.22 -0.33 5.80
CA VAL A 116 1.34 -1.31 4.73
C VAL A 116 1.41 -2.73 5.29
N GLU A 117 2.19 -2.96 6.35
CA GLU A 117 2.27 -4.25 7.06
C GLU A 117 0.92 -4.64 7.68
N GLU A 118 0.26 -3.70 8.36
CA GLU A 118 -1.07 -3.91 8.95
C GLU A 118 -2.12 -4.32 7.92
N TRP A 119 -2.19 -3.60 6.79
CA TRP A 119 -3.17 -3.86 5.73
C TRP A 119 -2.84 -5.10 4.92
N SER A 120 -1.57 -5.36 4.62
CA SER A 120 -1.17 -6.59 3.93
C SER A 120 -1.49 -7.83 4.77
N GLY A 121 -1.24 -7.78 6.09
CA GLY A 121 -1.67 -8.82 7.02
C GLY A 121 -3.19 -9.05 7.00
N ALA A 122 -3.98 -7.97 7.02
CA ALA A 122 -5.44 -8.06 6.93
C ALA A 122 -5.91 -8.63 5.58
N MET A 123 -5.24 -8.29 4.48
CA MET A 123 -5.51 -8.84 3.15
C MET A 123 -5.25 -10.35 3.09
N VAL A 124 -4.11 -10.82 3.62
CA VAL A 124 -3.78 -12.26 3.69
C VAL A 124 -4.79 -13.03 4.54
N ARG A 125 -5.26 -12.44 5.64
CA ARG A 125 -6.27 -13.06 6.52
C ARG A 125 -7.70 -13.00 5.97
N GLY A 126 -7.95 -12.34 4.83
CA GLY A 126 -9.30 -12.18 4.27
C GLY A 126 -10.20 -11.21 5.04
N GLU A 127 -9.59 -10.37 5.88
CA GLU A 127 -10.24 -9.32 6.68
C GLU A 127 -10.51 -8.07 5.84
N TRP A 128 -9.83 -7.92 4.69
CA TRP A 128 -10.04 -6.79 3.79
C TRP A 128 -11.50 -6.71 3.32
N ARG A 129 -12.06 -5.50 3.35
CA ARG A 129 -13.41 -5.19 2.87
C ARG A 129 -13.35 -4.02 1.90
N THR A 130 -14.01 -4.15 0.75
CA THR A 130 -14.17 -3.03 -0.18
C THR A 130 -15.08 -1.98 0.43
N THR A 131 -14.65 -0.73 0.42
CA THR A 131 -15.43 0.41 0.93
C THR A 131 -15.47 1.53 -0.12
N HIS A 132 -16.25 2.58 0.15
CA HIS A 132 -16.27 3.80 -0.67
C HIS A 132 -14.90 4.51 -0.70
N GLN A 133 -14.07 4.34 0.32
CA GLN A 133 -12.68 4.82 0.32
C GLN A 133 -11.81 3.85 -0.48
N GLY A 134 -11.20 4.32 -1.56
CA GLY A 134 -10.35 3.50 -2.40
C GLY A 134 -9.18 4.26 -2.98
N LEU A 135 -9.18 4.45 -4.30
CA LEU A 135 -8.14 5.11 -5.07
C LEU A 135 -8.70 6.40 -5.67
N ALA A 136 -7.91 7.47 -5.66
CA ALA A 136 -8.33 8.74 -6.22
C ALA A 136 -7.25 9.35 -7.10
N PHE A 137 -7.66 9.74 -8.31
CA PHE A 137 -6.82 10.32 -9.35
C PHE A 137 -7.30 11.70 -9.72
N ASP A 138 -6.36 12.65 -9.78
CA ASP A 138 -6.67 14.00 -10.21
C ASP A 138 -6.85 14.08 -11.74
N GLN A 139 -7.19 15.28 -12.22
CA GLN A 139 -7.29 15.58 -13.65
C GLN A 139 -5.98 15.39 -14.45
N ASN A 140 -4.83 15.32 -13.79
CA ASN A 140 -3.52 15.04 -14.39
C ASN A 140 -3.16 13.54 -14.34
N GLY A 141 -4.06 12.69 -13.83
CA GLY A 141 -3.84 11.26 -13.66
C GLY A 141 -2.93 10.90 -12.48
N MET A 142 -2.66 11.84 -11.57
CA MET A 142 -1.83 11.64 -10.38
C MET A 142 -2.63 10.97 -9.27
N LEU A 143 -2.03 9.96 -8.63
CA LEU A 143 -2.61 9.23 -7.50
C LEU A 143 -2.42 10.04 -6.21
N TYR A 144 -3.50 10.54 -5.62
CA TYR A 144 -3.44 11.29 -4.37
C TYR A 144 -4.11 10.59 -3.18
N ASP A 145 -4.89 9.53 -3.40
CA ASP A 145 -5.33 8.62 -2.34
C ASP A 145 -5.19 7.16 -2.78
N GLY A 146 -4.89 6.28 -1.83
CA GLY A 146 -4.79 4.84 -2.06
C GLY A 146 -3.37 4.28 -2.09
N GLN A 147 -2.31 5.10 -1.98
CA GLN A 147 -0.92 4.64 -2.05
C GLN A 147 -0.59 3.49 -1.06
N HIS A 148 -1.11 3.56 0.17
CA HIS A 148 -0.87 2.52 1.19
C HIS A 148 -1.65 1.24 0.86
N ARG A 149 -2.82 1.38 0.22
CA ARG A 149 -3.68 0.25 -0.18
C ARG A 149 -3.03 -0.51 -1.31
N LEU A 150 -2.53 0.21 -2.32
CA LEU A 150 -1.77 -0.35 -3.43
C LEU A 150 -0.44 -0.95 -2.97
N ALA A 151 0.28 -0.27 -2.06
CA ALA A 151 1.52 -0.82 -1.49
C ALA A 151 1.27 -2.13 -0.74
N ALA A 152 0.22 -2.20 0.09
CA ALA A 152 -0.15 -3.42 0.80
C ALA A 152 -0.57 -4.54 -0.17
N GLN A 153 -1.38 -4.21 -1.17
CA GLN A 153 -1.77 -5.13 -2.24
C GLN A 153 -0.54 -5.71 -2.96
N LEU A 154 0.46 -4.86 -3.24
CA LEU A 154 1.69 -5.25 -3.91
C LEU A 154 2.55 -6.20 -3.05
N LEU A 155 2.49 -6.11 -1.72
CA LEU A 155 3.20 -7.07 -0.86
C LEU A 155 2.57 -8.47 -0.90
N VAL A 156 1.24 -8.54 -1.05
CA VAL A 156 0.50 -9.81 -1.00
C VAL A 156 0.23 -10.44 -2.36
N GLY A 157 0.28 -9.64 -3.44
CA GLY A 157 0.16 -10.14 -4.81
C GLY A 157 -1.21 -10.65 -5.22
N ILE A 158 -2.28 -10.12 -4.64
CA ILE A 158 -3.67 -10.50 -4.97
C ILE A 158 -4.41 -9.37 -5.69
N THR A 159 -5.38 -9.73 -6.53
CA THR A 159 -6.32 -8.77 -7.13
C THR A 159 -7.33 -8.32 -6.08
N LEU A 160 -7.54 -7.01 -5.96
CA LEU A 160 -8.47 -6.42 -4.99
C LEU A 160 -9.42 -5.44 -5.66
N ARG A 161 -10.66 -5.42 -5.17
CA ARG A 161 -11.69 -4.48 -5.64
C ARG A 161 -11.63 -3.18 -4.86
N PHE A 162 -11.47 -2.07 -5.55
CA PHE A 162 -11.43 -0.72 -4.99
C PHE A 162 -12.54 0.17 -5.58
N SER A 163 -13.01 1.12 -4.78
CA SER A 163 -13.68 2.32 -5.30
C SER A 163 -12.63 3.20 -5.97
N VAL A 164 -12.81 3.61 -7.23
CA VAL A 164 -11.84 4.37 -8.00
C VAL A 164 -12.48 5.65 -8.52
N ALA A 165 -11.96 6.79 -8.04
CA ALA A 165 -12.33 8.12 -8.47
C ALA A 165 -11.31 8.66 -9.48
N ARG A 166 -11.74 9.18 -10.63
CA ARG A 166 -10.86 9.78 -11.65
C ARG A 166 -11.35 11.14 -12.11
N GLY A 167 -10.40 11.98 -12.54
CA GLY A 167 -10.71 13.31 -13.07
C GLY A 167 -11.13 14.31 -12.00
N ILE A 168 -10.74 14.09 -10.74
CA ILE A 168 -11.12 14.99 -9.65
C ILE A 168 -10.26 16.27 -9.73
N GLN A 169 -10.88 17.43 -9.54
CA GLN A 169 -10.16 18.70 -9.56
C GLN A 169 -9.15 18.80 -8.40
N GLY A 170 -7.92 19.22 -8.70
CA GLY A 170 -6.78 19.18 -7.77
C GLY A 170 -6.95 19.99 -6.47
N ASP A 171 -7.85 20.98 -6.44
CA ASP A 171 -8.12 21.80 -5.23
C ASP A 171 -8.89 21.03 -4.14
N THR A 172 -9.48 19.87 -4.47
CA THR A 172 -10.08 18.98 -3.45
C THR A 172 -9.04 18.37 -2.50
N PHE A 173 -7.74 18.46 -2.79
CA PHE A 173 -6.69 17.98 -1.89
C PHE A 173 -6.74 18.64 -0.50
N ALA A 174 -7.11 19.92 -0.42
CA ALA A 174 -7.17 20.64 0.86
C ALA A 174 -8.32 20.15 1.77
N THR A 175 -9.35 19.50 1.21
CA THR A 175 -10.59 19.14 1.90
C THR A 175 -10.69 17.66 2.27
N VAL A 176 -9.87 16.78 1.68
CA VAL A 176 -9.90 15.34 1.93
C VAL A 176 -9.10 14.99 3.22
N ASP A 177 -9.67 14.10 4.05
CA ASP A 177 -9.04 13.46 5.22
C ASP A 177 -8.55 14.38 6.36
N ARG A 178 -9.35 15.38 6.76
CA ARG A 178 -9.17 16.10 8.04
C ARG A 178 -9.91 15.47 9.24
N GLY A 179 -10.59 14.35 9.03
CA GLY A 179 -11.42 13.69 10.04
C GLY A 179 -10.63 12.91 11.10
N LYS A 180 -11.26 12.70 12.27
CA LYS A 180 -10.72 11.84 13.33
C LYS A 180 -10.70 10.38 12.87
N MET A 181 -9.54 9.73 12.98
CA MET A 181 -9.40 8.30 12.71
C MET A 181 -10.26 7.50 13.71
N ARG A 182 -11.07 6.56 13.22
CA ARG A 182 -11.80 5.61 14.09
C ARG A 182 -10.78 4.68 14.74
N SER A 183 -10.78 4.60 16.07
CA SER A 183 -9.92 3.70 16.85
C SER A 183 -10.64 2.37 17.11
N SER A 184 -9.91 1.30 17.49
CA SER A 184 -10.52 0.05 17.94
C SER A 184 -11.52 0.28 19.08
N ALA A 185 -11.22 1.21 20.00
CA ALA A 185 -12.14 1.58 21.08
C ALA A 185 -13.44 2.18 20.55
N TYR A 186 -13.40 2.93 19.46
CA TYR A 186 -14.60 3.42 18.78
C TYR A 186 -15.37 2.26 18.12
N THR A 187 -14.67 1.34 17.45
CA THR A 187 -15.27 0.14 16.85
C THR A 187 -16.04 -0.68 17.89
N PHE A 188 -15.41 -1.02 19.01
CA PHE A 188 -16.06 -1.76 20.09
C PHE A 188 -17.18 -0.98 20.77
N SER A 189 -17.05 0.35 20.87
CA SER A 189 -18.13 1.19 21.43
C SER A 189 -19.36 1.17 20.54
N ALA A 190 -19.17 1.17 19.21
CA ALA A 190 -20.26 1.01 18.26
C ALA A 190 -20.90 -0.39 18.31
N GLU A 191 -20.17 -1.40 18.78
CA GLU A 191 -20.66 -2.76 18.99
C GLU A 191 -21.37 -2.95 20.34
N GLY A 192 -21.41 -1.91 21.19
CA GLY A 192 -22.11 -1.93 22.48
C GLY A 192 -21.23 -2.29 23.68
N GLU A 193 -19.92 -2.46 23.47
CA GLU A 193 -18.98 -2.76 24.55
C GLU A 193 -18.80 -1.58 25.50
N LYS A 194 -18.48 -1.89 26.76
CA LYS A 194 -18.19 -0.89 27.81
C LYS A 194 -16.69 -0.76 28.04
N ASP A 195 -16.28 0.39 28.57
CA ASP A 195 -14.88 0.72 28.86
C ASP A 195 -13.92 0.36 27.71
N THR A 196 -14.30 0.78 26.49
CA THR A 196 -13.71 0.25 25.26
C THR A 196 -12.27 0.65 25.03
N PHE A 197 -11.79 1.70 25.72
CA PHE A 197 -10.38 2.07 25.74
C PHE A 197 -9.53 1.01 26.46
N ASN A 198 -9.91 0.65 27.69
CA ASN A 198 -9.20 -0.38 28.46
C ASN A 198 -9.41 -1.76 27.84
N LEU A 199 -10.62 -2.05 27.34
CA LEU A 199 -10.90 -3.28 26.61
C LEU A 199 -9.96 -3.44 25.41
N SER A 200 -9.86 -2.40 24.56
CA SER A 200 -8.97 -2.43 23.39
C SER A 200 -7.51 -2.64 23.78
N ALA A 201 -7.06 -2.03 24.87
CA ALA A 201 -5.70 -2.19 25.37
C ALA A 201 -5.43 -3.61 25.89
N ALA A 202 -6.37 -4.15 26.69
CA ALA A 202 -6.28 -5.51 27.24
C ALA A 202 -6.31 -6.57 26.13
N LEU A 203 -7.21 -6.47 25.16
CA LEU A 203 -7.28 -7.38 24.02
C LEU A 203 -6.00 -7.37 23.19
N ARG A 204 -5.38 -6.21 22.99
CA ARG A 204 -4.08 -6.10 22.29
C ARG A 204 -2.97 -6.81 23.06
N LEU A 205 -2.90 -6.62 24.38
CA LEU A 205 -1.91 -7.30 25.22
C LEU A 205 -2.10 -8.81 25.20
N LEU A 206 -3.34 -9.28 25.32
CA LEU A 206 -3.65 -10.70 25.28
C LEU A 206 -3.35 -11.31 23.91
N TRP A 207 -3.70 -10.63 22.83
CA TRP A 207 -3.32 -11.04 21.47
C TRP A 207 -1.80 -11.16 21.33
N MET A 208 -1.04 -10.18 21.83
CA MET A 208 0.42 -10.19 21.78
C MET A 208 1.01 -11.35 22.58
N TRP A 209 0.46 -11.64 23.76
CA TRP A 209 0.86 -12.76 24.61
C TRP A 209 0.63 -14.11 23.94
N GLU A 210 -0.52 -14.29 23.28
CA GLU A 210 -0.87 -15.56 22.64
C GLU A 210 -0.12 -15.81 21.32
N ASN A 211 0.27 -14.76 20.60
CA ASN A 211 0.77 -14.88 19.23
C ASN A 211 2.27 -14.55 19.08
N ASN A 212 2.91 -13.97 20.10
CA ASN A 212 4.30 -13.52 20.00
C ASN A 212 5.09 -13.84 21.28
N PRO A 213 6.36 -14.27 21.17
CA PRO A 213 7.24 -14.31 22.33
C PRO A 213 7.40 -12.90 22.90
N VAL A 214 7.46 -12.78 24.23
CA VAL A 214 7.58 -11.48 24.93
C VAL A 214 8.74 -10.63 24.40
N THR A 215 9.81 -11.27 23.94
CA THR A 215 11.00 -10.62 23.35
C THR A 215 10.73 -9.92 22.01
N SER A 216 9.64 -10.22 21.31
CA SER A 216 9.30 -9.61 20.03
C SER A 216 8.16 -8.59 20.13
N TRP A 217 7.74 -8.23 21.35
CA TRP A 217 6.68 -7.26 21.57
C TRP A 217 7.09 -5.86 21.10
N LYS A 218 6.18 -5.18 20.39
CA LYS A 218 6.36 -3.81 19.90
C LYS A 218 5.27 -2.91 20.47
N ASN A 219 5.63 -1.68 20.87
CA ASN A 219 4.69 -0.67 21.39
C ASN A 219 3.52 -0.34 20.44
N ARG A 220 3.65 -0.63 19.14
CA ARG A 220 2.61 -0.41 18.12
C ARG A 220 2.48 -1.64 17.22
N GLN A 221 2.25 -2.80 17.85
CA GLN A 221 2.02 -4.04 17.14
C GLN A 221 0.85 -3.89 16.14
N PRO A 222 1.03 -4.26 14.86
CA PRO A 222 -0.05 -4.24 13.88
C PRO A 222 -1.03 -5.37 14.21
N VAL A 223 -2.18 -5.02 14.77
CA VAL A 223 -3.28 -5.95 15.06
C VAL A 223 -4.58 -5.31 14.65
N SER A 224 -5.37 -6.04 13.86
CA SER A 224 -6.63 -5.57 13.28
C SER A 224 -7.78 -5.68 14.28
N ASP A 225 -8.87 -4.94 14.04
CA ASP A 225 -10.07 -5.04 14.87
C ASP A 225 -10.68 -6.45 14.81
N ASP A 226 -10.59 -7.16 13.69
CA ASP A 226 -11.06 -8.55 13.56
C ASP A 226 -10.26 -9.51 14.45
N GLN A 227 -8.94 -9.36 14.50
CA GLN A 227 -8.11 -10.15 15.42
C GLN A 227 -8.45 -9.87 16.88
N LEU A 228 -8.72 -8.61 17.24
CA LEU A 228 -9.14 -8.25 18.60
C LEU A 228 -10.53 -8.80 18.92
N ARG A 229 -11.47 -8.79 17.97
CA ARG A 229 -12.78 -9.45 18.11
C ARG A 229 -12.63 -10.94 18.35
N ASP A 230 -11.71 -11.60 17.65
CA ASP A 230 -11.47 -13.04 17.83
C ASP A 230 -10.85 -13.36 19.19
N VAL A 231 -10.06 -12.45 19.77
CA VAL A 231 -9.62 -12.56 21.17
C VAL A 231 -10.79 -12.38 22.12
N LEU A 232 -11.61 -11.34 21.92
CA LEU A 232 -12.78 -11.07 22.76
C LEU A 232 -13.78 -12.23 22.76
N LYS A 233 -14.03 -12.86 21.60
CA LYS A 233 -14.92 -14.04 21.52
C LYS A 233 -14.39 -15.25 22.32
N ARG A 234 -13.07 -15.41 22.40
CA ARG A 234 -12.43 -16.49 23.18
C ARG A 234 -12.36 -16.16 24.66
N HIS A 235 -12.33 -14.87 25.00
CA HIS A 235 -12.19 -14.33 26.35
C HIS A 235 -13.19 -13.17 26.57
N PRO A 236 -14.50 -13.47 26.70
CA PRO A 236 -15.54 -12.45 26.88
C PRO A 236 -15.48 -11.77 28.25
#